data_AF-A0A0Q8P341-F1
#
_entry.id   AF-A0A0Q8P341-F1
#
_cell.length_a   1.000
_cell.length_b   1.000
_cell.length_c   1.000
_cell.angle_alpha   90.00
_cell.angle_beta   90.00
_cell.angle_gamma   90.00
#
_symmetry.space_group_name_H-M   'P 1'
#
loop_
_entity.id
_entity.type
_entity.pdbx_description
1 polymer ?
#
loop_
_entity_poly.entity_id
_entity_poly.type
_entity_poly.pdbx_seq_one_letter_code
_entity_poly.pdbx_strand_id
1 'polypeptide(L)'
;MWELEIFSKQTEELIEALPLRTLRGVDVRILLGLPTCEDVYAGGYPVDGDVLDELSRLADRSVRQDADYFLAYTAPRFPVWAVGEEPMVFWRDGALVNLHA
;
A
#
# COMPACT_ATOMS: atom_id res chain seq x y z
N MET A 1 -0.23 -7.33 -1.27
CA MET A 1 -0.64 -7.31 0.15
C MET A 1 -0.29 -5.93 0.66
N TRP A 2 -1.05 -5.36 1.59
CA TRP A 2 -0.71 -4.06 2.17
C TRP A 2 0.26 -4.23 3.33
N GLU A 3 1.25 -3.35 3.39
CA GLU A 3 2.25 -3.32 4.45
C GLU A 3 2.42 -1.88 4.96
N LEU A 4 2.51 -1.73 6.28
CA LEU A 4 2.98 -0.51 6.92
C LEU A 4 4.49 -0.65 7.11
N GLU A 5 5.24 0.06 6.29
CA GLU A 5 6.70 0.13 6.35
C GLU A 5 7.14 1.22 7.31
N ILE A 6 8.11 0.91 8.16
CA ILE A 6 8.61 1.78 9.22
C ILE A 6 10.10 2.01 8.96
N PHE A 7 10.49 3.26 8.73
CA PHE A 7 11.87 3.67 8.44
C PHE A 7 12.44 4.50 9.59
N SER A 8 13.73 4.38 9.85
CA SER A 8 14.40 5.26 10.81
C SER A 8 14.54 6.67 10.24
N LYS A 9 14.14 7.69 11.01
CA LYS A 9 14.41 9.10 10.65
C LYS A 9 15.90 9.44 10.63
N GLN A 10 16.74 8.65 11.32
CA GLN A 10 18.16 8.94 11.44
C GLN A 10 18.99 8.25 10.35
N THR A 11 18.67 6.99 10.05
CA THR A 11 19.46 6.18 9.11
C THR A 11 18.79 5.98 7.76
N GLU A 12 17.51 6.34 7.63
CA GLU A 12 16.67 6.06 6.45
C GLU A 12 16.55 4.56 6.12
N GLU A 13 16.95 3.69 7.04
CA GLU A 13 16.86 2.24 6.86
C GLU A 13 15.48 1.72 7.28
N LEU A 14 15.01 0.70 6.56
CA LEU A 14 13.80 -0.04 6.91
C LEU A 14 14.03 -0.77 8.24
N ILE A 15 13.23 -0.41 9.24
CA ILE A 15 13.23 -1.06 10.56
C ILE A 15 12.37 -2.31 10.52
N GLU A 16 11.13 -2.17 10.04
CA GLU A 16 10.10 -3.20 10.11
C GLU A 16 9.04 -2.96 9.02
N ALA A 17 8.46 -4.04 8.48
CA ALA A 17 7.32 -3.98 7.57
C ALA A 17 6.20 -4.86 8.15
N LEU A 18 5.04 -4.26 8.41
CA LEU A 18 3.94 -4.90 9.12
C LEU A 18 2.78 -5.20 8.16
N PRO A 19 2.38 -6.47 7.98
CA PRO A 19 1.32 -6.83 7.05
C PRO A 19 -0.06 -6.42 7.57
N LEU A 20 -0.76 -5.58 6.81
CA LEU A 20 -2.12 -5.13 7.08
C LEU A 20 -3.14 -6.04 6.39
N ARG A 21 -3.29 -7.26 6.92
CA ARG A 21 -4.01 -8.37 6.25
C ARG A 21 -5.49 -8.09 5.96
N THR A 22 -6.13 -7.24 6.75
CA THR A 22 -7.55 -6.90 6.62
C THR A 22 -7.78 -5.66 5.76
N LEU A 23 -6.72 -4.91 5.43
CA LEU A 23 -6.83 -3.66 4.70
C LEU A 23 -7.09 -3.93 3.21
N ARG A 24 -8.11 -3.29 2.64
CA ARG A 24 -8.46 -3.40 1.21
C ARG A 24 -8.19 -2.08 0.51
N GLY A 25 -8.07 -2.10 -0.81
CA GLY A 25 -7.80 -0.90 -1.60
C GLY A 25 -8.86 0.20 -1.42
N VAL A 26 -10.13 -0.16 -1.24
CA VAL A 26 -11.19 0.81 -0.93
C VAL A 26 -10.98 1.52 0.41
N ASP A 27 -10.47 0.80 1.41
CA ASP A 27 -10.20 1.36 2.73
C ASP A 27 -9.01 2.32 2.63
N VAL A 28 -7.96 1.96 1.88
CA VAL A 28 -6.81 2.84 1.58
C VAL A 28 -7.24 4.12 0.86
N ARG A 29 -8.11 4.01 -0.16
CA ARG A 29 -8.64 5.18 -0.87
C ARG A 29 -9.33 6.16 0.07
N ILE A 30 -10.15 5.64 0.99
CA ILE A 30 -10.90 6.44 1.96
C ILE A 30 -9.95 7.06 2.99
N LEU A 31 -9.03 6.28 3.56
CA LEU A 31 -8.08 6.73 4.57
C LEU A 31 -7.15 7.82 4.05
N LEU A 32 -6.66 7.67 2.82
CA LEU A 32 -5.73 8.62 2.20
C LEU A 32 -6.42 9.73 1.38
N GLY A 33 -7.75 9.74 1.32
CA GLY A 33 -8.51 10.72 0.55
C GLY A 33 -8.19 10.71 -0.96
N LEU A 34 -7.86 9.54 -1.51
CA LEU A 34 -7.45 9.42 -2.91
C LEU A 34 -8.65 9.57 -3.87
N PRO A 35 -8.49 10.31 -4.98
CA PRO A 35 -9.61 10.65 -5.85
C PRO A 35 -10.15 9.45 -6.62
N THR A 36 -9.30 8.52 -7.05
CA THR A 36 -9.71 7.33 -7.82
C THR A 36 -9.21 6.02 -7.21
N CYS A 37 -9.75 4.90 -7.66
CA CYS A 37 -9.27 3.56 -7.28
C CYS A 37 -7.93 3.20 -7.96
N GLU A 38 -7.59 3.87 -9.06
CA GLU A 38 -6.32 3.67 -9.77
C GLU A 38 -5.16 4.23 -8.94
N ASP A 39 -5.40 5.39 -8.32
CA ASP A 39 -4.44 6.07 -7.44
C ASP A 39 -4.09 5.27 -6.20
N VAL A 40 -4.82 4.21 -5.87
CA VAL A 40 -4.59 3.38 -4.68
C VAL A 40 -3.34 2.52 -4.87
N TYR A 41 -3.12 1.97 -6.06
CA TYR A 41 -2.07 0.96 -6.29
C TYR A 41 -0.80 1.54 -6.91
N ALA A 42 -0.66 2.87 -6.90
CA ALA A 42 0.37 3.58 -7.64
C ALA A 42 1.72 3.71 -6.90
N GLY A 43 1.80 3.37 -5.61
CA GLY A 43 3.07 3.40 -4.88
C GLY A 43 2.96 3.23 -3.37
N GLY A 44 4.00 3.70 -2.68
CA GLY A 44 4.03 3.88 -1.23
C GLY A 44 3.60 5.29 -0.85
N TYR A 45 2.72 5.41 0.15
CA TYR A 45 2.20 6.69 0.62
C TYR A 45 2.77 7.01 1.99
N PRO A 46 3.34 8.19 2.22
CA PRO A 46 3.67 8.61 3.58
C PRO A 46 2.38 8.70 4.40
N VAL A 47 2.43 8.23 5.64
CA VAL A 47 1.28 8.26 6.55
C VAL A 47 1.65 8.87 7.89
N ASP A 48 0.79 9.73 8.41
CA ASP A 48 0.94 10.43 9.69
C ASP A 48 -0.42 10.65 10.38
N GLY A 49 -0.38 11.26 11.57
CA GLY A 49 -1.58 11.66 12.33
C GLY A 49 -2.61 10.53 12.49
N ASP A 50 -3.88 10.88 12.27
CA ASP A 50 -5.03 9.97 12.45
C ASP A 50 -4.94 8.73 11.54
N VAL A 51 -4.36 8.87 10.34
CA VAL A 51 -4.18 7.75 9.41
C VAL A 51 -3.16 6.77 9.96
N LEU A 52 -2.03 7.26 10.49
CA LEU A 52 -1.01 6.43 11.10
C LEU A 52 -1.52 5.70 12.35
N ASP A 53 -2.32 6.38 13.19
CA ASP A 53 -2.93 5.77 14.38
C ASP A 53 -3.85 4.59 14.01
N GLU A 54 -4.67 4.76 12.97
CA GLU A 54 -5.57 3.72 12.47
C GLU A 54 -4.79 2.53 11.87
N LEU A 55 -3.78 2.79 11.04
CA LEU A 55 -2.95 1.74 10.43
C LEU A 55 -2.13 1.00 11.49
N SER A 56 -1.61 1.70 12.49
CA SER A 56 -0.85 1.09 13.60
C SER A 56 -1.74 0.20 14.46
N ARG A 57 -3.01 0.59 14.68
CA ARG A 57 -4.01 -0.25 15.35
C ARG A 57 -4.32 -1.52 14.57
N LEU A 58 -4.43 -1.44 13.24
CA LEU A 58 -4.61 -2.61 12.37
C LEU A 58 -3.38 -3.52 12.35
N ALA A 59 -2.18 -2.96 12.53
CA ALA A 59 -0.92 -3.69 12.62
C ALA A 59 -0.61 -4.25 14.03
N ASP A 60 -1.46 -3.99 15.03
CA ASP A 60 -1.20 -4.28 16.45
C ASP A 60 0.15 -3.72 16.93
N ARG A 61 0.42 -2.44 16.58
CA ARG A 61 1.69 -1.76 16.86
C ARG A 61 1.49 -0.38 17.46
N SER A 62 2.42 0.04 18.31
CA SER A 62 2.50 1.42 18.81
C SER A 62 3.28 2.31 17.85
N VAL A 63 2.84 3.56 17.72
CA VAL A 63 3.54 4.59 16.95
C VAL A 63 4.83 5.01 17.65
N ARG A 64 5.91 5.10 16.86
CA ARG A 64 7.23 5.56 17.26
C ARG A 64 7.46 6.98 16.77
N GLN A 65 8.05 7.82 17.60
CA GLN A 65 8.34 9.21 17.21
C GLN A 65 9.61 9.34 16.35
N ASP A 66 10.53 8.40 16.49
CA ASP A 66 11.83 8.35 15.81
C ASP A 66 11.78 7.66 14.44
N ALA A 67 10.58 7.44 13.90
CA ALA A 67 10.37 6.73 12.65
C ALA A 67 9.48 7.51 11.68
N ASP A 68 9.68 7.25 10.40
CA ASP A 68 8.79 7.62 9.30
C ASP A 68 8.01 6.39 8.86
N TYR A 69 6.77 6.60 8.43
CA TYR A 69 5.83 5.53 8.12
C TYR A 69 5.31 5.67 6.70
N PHE A 70 5.28 4.54 5.99
CA PHE A 70 4.75 4.46 4.64
C PHE A 70 3.77 3.29 4.52
N LEU A 71 2.65 3.52 3.86
CA LEU A 71 1.73 2.47 3.48
C LEU A 71 2.06 2.03 2.05
N ALA A 72 2.44 0.77 1.86
CA ALA A 72 2.86 0.22 0.58
C ALA A 72 2.04 -1.00 0.19
N TYR A 73 1.81 -1.17 -1.12
CA TYR A 73 1.24 -2.39 -1.68
C TYR A 73 2.36 -3.28 -2.26
N THR A 74 2.72 -4.33 -1.55
CA THR A 74 3.88 -5.20 -1.83
C THR A 74 3.54 -6.46 -2.63
N ALA A 75 2.35 -6.54 -3.25
CA ALA A 75 2.03 -7.71 -4.08
C ALA A 75 2.97 -7.76 -5.31
N PRO A 76 3.51 -8.93 -5.66
CA PRO A 76 4.36 -9.09 -6.87
C PRO A 76 3.58 -8.92 -8.18
N ARG A 77 2.27 -8.61 -8.12
CA ARG A 77 1.38 -8.46 -9.28
C ARG A 77 0.52 -7.22 -9.06
N PHE A 78 0.79 -6.18 -9.85
CA PHE A 78 -0.03 -4.96 -9.86
C PHE A 78 -1.26 -5.19 -10.76
N PRO A 79 -2.46 -4.78 -10.33
CA PRO A 79 -3.64 -4.82 -11.20
C PRO A 79 -3.50 -3.74 -12.30
N VAL A 80 -3.62 -4.14 -13.57
CA VAL A 80 -3.73 -3.22 -14.71
C VAL A 80 -5.22 -3.09 -15.07
N TRP A 81 -5.71 -1.85 -15.09
CA TRP A 81 -7.11 -1.52 -15.41
C TRP A 81 -7.29 -1.33 -16.92
N ALA A 82 -8.36 -1.89 -17.49
CA ALA A 82 -8.95 -1.34 -18.70
C ALA A 82 -9.90 -0.21 -18.27
N VAL A 83 -9.88 0.94 -18.95
CA VAL A 83 -10.78 2.06 -18.63
C VAL A 83 -12.23 1.57 -18.66
N GLY A 84 -12.87 1.49 -17.48
CA GLY A 84 -14.32 1.29 -17.34
C GLY A 84 -14.82 -0.08 -16.83
N GLU A 85 -14.01 -1.12 -16.61
CA GLU A 85 -14.51 -2.43 -16.09
C GLU A 85 -13.54 -3.14 -15.11
N GLU A 86 -14.08 -4.05 -14.28
CA GLU A 86 -13.37 -4.88 -13.27
C GLU A 86 -12.11 -5.59 -13.83
N PRO A 87 -11.06 -5.86 -13.02
CA PRO A 87 -9.69 -6.07 -13.50
C PRO A 87 -9.47 -7.40 -14.27
N MET A 88 -8.74 -7.32 -15.41
CA MET A 88 -8.56 -8.46 -16.33
C MET A 88 -7.12 -8.95 -16.61
N VAL A 89 -6.00 -8.33 -16.17
CA VAL A 89 -4.65 -8.88 -16.53
C VAL A 89 -3.44 -8.50 -15.64
N PHE A 90 -2.34 -9.29 -15.74
CA PHE A 90 -1.15 -9.29 -14.86
C PHE A 90 0.14 -8.70 -15.50
N TRP A 91 0.97 -8.01 -14.69
CA TRP A 91 2.36 -7.62 -15.01
C TRP A 91 3.36 -8.58 -14.35
N ARG A 92 4.34 -9.13 -15.10
CA ARG A 92 5.43 -9.99 -14.59
C ARG A 92 6.72 -9.68 -15.35
N ASP A 93 7.82 -9.43 -14.62
CA ASP A 93 9.18 -9.33 -15.17
C ASP A 93 9.32 -8.34 -16.37
N GLY A 94 8.67 -7.17 -16.30
CA GLY A 94 8.74 -6.14 -17.35
C GLY A 94 7.86 -6.39 -18.58
N ALA A 95 6.94 -7.36 -18.53
CA ALA A 95 6.01 -7.66 -19.61
C ALA A 95 4.54 -7.74 -19.14
N LEU A 96 3.63 -7.30 -20.02
CA LEU A 96 2.19 -7.54 -19.91
C LEU A 96 1.89 -8.97 -20.34
N VAL A 97 1.27 -9.78 -19.47
CA VAL A 97 0.90 -11.17 -19.77
C VAL A 97 -0.62 -11.27 -19.87
N ASN A 98 -1.15 -11.57 -21.07
CA ASN A 98 -2.58 -11.78 -21.33
C ASN A 98 -3.07 -13.13 -20.77
N LEU A 99 -4.24 -13.17 -20.11
CA LEU A 99 -4.82 -14.40 -19.55
C LEU A 99 -5.65 -15.22 -20.55
N HIS A 100 -5.84 -14.72 -21.77
CA HIS A 100 -6.57 -15.42 -22.83
C HIS A 100 -5.64 -15.98 -23.92
N ALA A 101 -4.62 -16.75 -23.50
CA ALA A 101 -3.87 -17.66 -24.37
C ALA A 101 -4.19 -19.11 -24.00
#